data_AF-A0A554LCV1-F1
#
_entry.id   AF-A0A554LCV1-F1
#
_cell.length_a   1.000
_cell.length_b   1.000
_cell.length_c   1.000
_cell.angle_alpha   90.00
_cell.angle_beta   90.00
_cell.angle_gamma   90.00
#
_symmetry.space_group_name_H-M   'P 1'
#
loop_
_entity.id
_entity.type
_entity.pdbx_description
1 polymer ?
#
loop_
_entity_poly.entity_id
_entity_poly.type
_entity_poly.pdbx_seq_one_letter_code
_entity_poly.pdbx_strand_id
1 'polypeptide(L)' 'MKGSLNPLTLLFRESISIFEEMGFDVYEGPEIETEWYNFDALNVPAAHPSRDMQDTFWLKPNPVS' A
#
# COMPACT_ATOMS: atom_id res chain seq x y z
N MET A 1 -34.42 -1.83 -2.74
CA MET A 1 -33.34 -1.12 -3.47
C MET A 1 -32.24 -2.13 -3.77
N LYS A 2 -31.72 -2.19 -5.00
CA LYS A 2 -30.51 -2.97 -5.31
C LYS A 2 -29.30 -2.08 -5.03
N GLY A 3 -28.37 -2.55 -4.18
CA GLY A 3 -27.06 -1.92 -4.03
C GLY A 3 -26.18 -2.19 -5.25
N SER A 4 -25.17 -1.35 -5.44
CA SER A 4 -24.08 -1.57 -6.40
C SER A 4 -22.76 -1.56 -5.67
N LEU A 5 -21.77 -2.29 -6.18
CA LEU A 5 -20.40 -2.19 -5.69
C LEU A 5 -19.79 -0.84 -6.09
N ASN A 6 -18.84 -0.38 -5.28
CA ASN A 6 -18.02 0.78 -5.63
C ASN A 6 -17.25 0.48 -6.94
N PRO A 7 -17.22 1.41 -7.91
CA PRO A 7 -16.50 1.20 -9.17
C PRO A 7 -15.03 0.79 -9.00
N LEU A 8 -14.31 1.30 -7.99
CA LEU A 8 -12.93 0.91 -7.69
C LEU A 8 -12.82 -0.54 -7.25
N THR A 9 -13.80 -1.04 -6.48
CA THR A 9 -13.85 -2.46 -6.10
C THR A 9 -14.06 -3.36 -7.30
N LEU A 10 -14.89 -2.95 -8.27
CA LEU A 10 -15.08 -3.69 -9.52
C LEU A 10 -13.79 -3.76 -10.33
N LEU A 11 -13.13 -2.61 -10.53
CA LEU A 11 -11.86 -2.53 -11.25
C LEU A 11 -10.76 -3.37 -10.58
N PHE A 12 -10.63 -3.28 -9.26
CA PHE A 12 -9.62 -4.03 -8.51
C PHE A 12 -9.80 -5.55 -8.67
N ARG A 13 -11.05 -6.03 -8.62
CA ARG A 13 -11.36 -7.46 -8.82
C ARG A 13 -11.08 -7.93 -10.24
N GLU A 14 -11.38 -7.10 -11.24
CA GLU A 14 -11.08 -7.42 -12.64
C GLU A 14 -9.56 -7.51 -12.86
N SER A 15 -8.79 -6.55 -12.34
CA SER A 15 -7.32 -6.59 -12.40
C SER A 15 -6.76 -7.86 -11.77
N ILE A 16 -7.24 -8.24 -10.58
CA ILE A 16 -6.81 -9.49 -9.91
C ILE A 16 -7.08 -10.70 -10.81
N SER A 17 -8.29 -10.82 -11.36
CA SER A 17 -8.67 -11.94 -12.23
C SER A 17 -7.72 -12.11 -13.42
N ILE A 18 -7.31 -11.00 -14.04
CA ILE A 18 -6.38 -11.03 -15.18
C ILE A 18 -5.01 -11.58 -14.76
N PHE A 19 -4.49 -11.16 -13.60
CA PHE A 19 -3.19 -11.65 -13.11
C PHE A 19 -3.26 -13.09 -12.61
N GLU A 20 -4.37 -13.51 -12.02
CA GLU A 20 -4.61 -14.91 -11.64
C GLU A 20 -4.63 -15.84 -12.87
N GLU A 21 -5.25 -15.40 -13.98
CA GLU A 21 -5.24 -16.14 -15.25
C GLU A 21 -3.82 -16.30 -15.84
N MET A 22 -2.91 -15.37 -15.51
CA MET A 22 -1.49 -15.44 -15.87
C MET A 22 -0.67 -16.32 -14.90
N GLY A 23 -1.27 -16.84 -13.84
CA GLY A 23 -0.63 -17.70 -12.84
C GLY A 23 0.08 -16.95 -11.71
N PHE A 24 -0.25 -15.67 -11.49
CA PHE A 24 0.24 -14.92 -10.32
C PHE A 24 -0.65 -15.18 -9.10
N ASP A 25 -0.02 -15.10 -7.92
CA ASP A 25 -0.72 -15.13 -6.63
C ASP A 25 -0.95 -13.70 -6.10
N VAL A 26 -2.02 -13.53 -5.33
CA VAL A 26 -2.35 -12.26 -4.66
C VAL A 26 -1.81 -12.28 -3.23
N TYR A 27 -1.08 -11.22 -2.86
CA TYR A 27 -0.60 -11.00 -1.50
C TYR A 27 -1.14 -9.68 -0.95
N GLU A 28 -1.58 -9.70 0.30
CA GLU A 28 -2.00 -8.52 1.05
C GLU A 28 -0.97 -8.20 2.14
N GLY A 29 -0.80 -6.91 2.44
CA GLY A 29 0.10 -6.40 3.46
C GLY A 29 -0.60 -5.40 4.39
N PRO A 30 0.05 -5.00 5.48
CA PRO A 30 -0.50 -3.99 6.38
C PRO A 30 -0.52 -2.61 5.70
N GLU A 31 -1.53 -1.79 6.02
CA GLU A 31 -1.58 -0.39 5.55
C GLU A 31 -0.54 0.50 6.25
N ILE A 32 -0.22 0.17 7.51
CA ILE A 32 0.86 0.79 8.28
C ILE A 32 2.09 -0.09 8.15
N GLU A 33 3.09 0.41 7.43
CA GLU A 33 4.31 -0.33 7.16
C GLU A 33 5.52 0.31 7.87
N THR A 34 6.55 -0.51 8.10
CA THR A 34 7.84 -0.07 8.60
C THR A 34 8.61 0.73 7.55
N GLU A 35 9.46 1.67 8.00
CA GLU A 35 10.33 2.44 7.10
C GLU A 35 11.21 1.52 6.22
N TRP A 36 11.64 0.39 6.78
CA TRP A 36 12.47 -0.58 6.08
C TRP A 36 11.78 -1.15 4.84
N TYR A 37 10.57 -1.71 4.98
CA TYR A 37 9.88 -2.33 3.84
C TYR A 37 9.33 -1.30 2.86
N ASN A 38 8.94 -0.12 3.35
CA ASN A 38 8.37 0.92 2.48
C ASN A 38 9.44 1.70 1.68
N PHE A 39 10.70 1.75 2.15
CA PHE A 39 11.74 2.55 1.49
C PHE A 39 13.11 1.85 1.37
N ASP A 40 13.71 1.42 2.48
CA ASP A 40 15.10 0.95 2.48
C ASP A 40 15.28 -0.31 1.62
N ALA A 41 14.37 -1.28 1.77
CA ALA A 41 14.36 -2.52 1.01
C ALA A 41 14.13 -2.30 -0.50
N LEU A 42 13.51 -1.17 -0.86
CA LEU A 42 13.25 -0.75 -2.24
C LEU A 42 14.38 0.13 -2.81
N ASN A 43 15.52 0.22 -2.12
CA ASN A 43 16.69 1.00 -2.51
C ASN A 43 16.40 2.52 -2.65
N VAL A 44 15.45 3.03 -1.87
CA VAL A 44 15.18 4.47 -1.78
C VAL A 44 16.18 5.12 -0.82
N PRO A 45 16.93 6.17 -1.19
CA PRO A 45 17.87 6.82 -0.27
C PRO A 45 17.20 7.47 0.95
N ALA A 46 17.91 7.57 2.07
CA ALA A 46 17.41 8.21 3.30
C ALA A 46 17.07 9.70 3.11
N ALA A 47 17.75 10.39 2.21
CA ALA A 47 17.50 11.80 1.88
C ALA A 47 16.52 11.99 0.69
N HIS A 48 15.80 10.93 0.29
CA HIS A 48 14.86 11.01 -0.83
C HIS A 48 13.62 11.84 -0.42
N PRO A 49 13.15 12.78 -1.28
CA PRO A 49 12.06 13.69 -0.94
C PRO A 49 10.76 12.98 -0.53
N SER A 50 10.48 11.80 -1.09
CA SER A 50 9.29 11.03 -0.72
C SER A 50 9.23 10.61 0.76
N ARG A 51 10.36 10.63 1.50
CA ARG A 51 10.40 10.34 2.94
C ARG A 51 10.01 11.56 3.80
N ASP A 52 9.84 12.73 3.21
CA ASP A 52 9.44 13.94 3.95
C ASP A 52 7.98 13.81 4.45
N MET A 53 7.67 14.51 5.54
CA MET A 53 6.35 14.55 6.18
C MET A 53 5.27 15.16 5.30
N GLN A 54 5.65 15.84 4.21
CA GLN A 54 4.71 16.40 3.23
C GLN A 54 4.15 15.33 2.29
N ASP A 55 4.96 14.31 1.97
CA ASP A 55 4.62 13.27 0.99
C ASP A 55 4.20 11.96 1.66
N THR A 56 4.76 11.65 2.84
CA THR A 56 4.48 10.43 3.59
C THR A 56 3.86 10.71 4.95
N PHE A 57 2.76 10.00 5.26
CA PHE A 57 2.16 10.03 6.59
C PHE A 57 3.01 9.23 7.59
N TRP A 58 3.71 9.93 8.46
CA TRP A 58 4.48 9.33 9.56
C TRP A 58 3.65 9.21 10.83
N LEU A 59 3.75 8.06 11.49
CA LEU A 59 3.19 7.89 12.83
C LEU A 59 3.95 8.74 13.83
N LYS A 60 3.22 9.34 14.77
CA LYS A 60 3.85 10.01 15.91
C LYS A 60 4.58 8.96 16.76
N PRO A 61 5.72 9.33 17.39
CA PRO A 61 6.31 8.47 18.40
C PRO A 61 5.25 8.15 19.44
N ASN A 62 5.13 6.86 19.78
CA ASN A 62 4.22 6.46 20.84
C ASN A 62 4.68 7.20 22.11
N PRO A 63 3.85 8.06 22.74
CA PRO A 63 4.24 8.67 24.00
C PRO A 63 4.43 7.53 24.99
N VAL A 64 5.68 7.28 25.38
CA VAL A 64 5.98 6.34 26.46
C VAL A 64 5.39 6.97 27.72
N SER A 65 4.28 6.40 28.19
CA SER A 65 3.63 6.74 29.46
C SER A 65 4.58 6.54 30.63
#